data_AF-A0A1W9SMK1-F1
#
_entry.id   AF-A0A1W9SMK1-F1
#
_cell.length_a   1.000
_cell.length_b   1.000
_cell.length_c   1.000
_cell.angle_alpha   90.00
_cell.angle_beta   90.00
_cell.angle_gamma   90.00
#
_symmetry.space_group_name_H-M   'P 1'
#
loop_
_entity.id
_entity.type
_entity.pdbx_description
1 polymer ?
#
loop_
_entity_poly.entity_id
_entity_poly.type
_entity_poly.pdbx_seq_one_letter_code
_entity_poly.pdbx_strand_id
1 'polypeptide(L)'
;KIGKPLKDWNIKIFRGVLTGFNEAFIIDENKKNELINADPKNAEIIKPILRGRDIKKYYCKFENLYLIYSHSDIKKNDYPEIKKYLSKYKQKLLKRRGGMNKKTFKLPYKWWQLQVDYYSSGTFKNFEKEKIIYSNMAQEFEAYYDNNKLQEKI
;
A
#
# COMPACT_ATOMS: atom_id res chain seq x y z
N LYS A 1 -9.74 4.78 -37.53
CA LYS A 1 -8.85 3.64 -37.18
C LYS A 1 -9.22 3.16 -35.80
N ILE A 2 -9.60 1.90 -35.64
CA ILE A 2 -9.86 1.28 -34.32
C ILE A 2 -8.49 0.89 -33.75
N GLY A 3 -8.15 1.37 -32.56
CA GLY A 3 -6.88 1.05 -31.89
C GLY A 3 -6.83 -0.41 -31.40
N LYS A 4 -5.65 -0.87 -30.98
CA LYS A 4 -5.47 -2.20 -30.39
C LYS A 4 -6.11 -2.26 -28.98
N PRO A 5 -7.07 -3.17 -28.71
CA PRO A 5 -7.70 -3.30 -27.39
C PRO A 5 -6.68 -3.58 -26.28
N LEU A 6 -6.88 -2.99 -25.09
CA LEU A 6 -5.93 -3.07 -23.96
C LEU A 6 -5.58 -4.52 -23.56
N LYS A 7 -6.55 -5.42 -23.64
CA LYS A 7 -6.39 -6.86 -23.37
C LYS A 7 -5.36 -7.57 -24.27
N ASP A 8 -5.11 -7.03 -25.46
CA ASP A 8 -4.21 -7.62 -26.45
C ASP A 8 -2.78 -7.05 -26.31
N TRP A 9 -2.57 -6.06 -25.42
CA TRP A 9 -1.25 -5.53 -25.10
C TRP A 9 -0.53 -6.45 -24.11
N ASN A 10 0.78 -6.58 -24.28
CA ASN A 10 1.64 -7.30 -23.34
C ASN A 10 1.94 -6.43 -22.11
N ILE A 11 0.89 -6.09 -21.35
CA ILE A 11 0.98 -5.27 -20.14
C ILE A 11 0.42 -6.05 -18.94
N LYS A 12 0.92 -5.71 -17.75
CA LYS A 12 0.41 -6.25 -16.49
C LYS A 12 -0.32 -5.14 -15.75
N ILE A 13 -1.58 -5.38 -15.42
CA ILE A 13 -2.41 -4.44 -14.65
C ILE A 13 -2.41 -4.92 -13.21
N PHE A 14 -2.00 -4.03 -12.31
CA PHE A 14 -1.99 -4.28 -10.88
C PHE A 14 -3.02 -3.38 -10.19
N ARG A 15 -3.58 -3.88 -9.10
CA ARG A 15 -4.40 -3.13 -8.16
C ARG A 15 -3.47 -2.55 -7.09
N GLY A 16 -3.79 -1.39 -6.54
CA GLY A 16 -2.99 -0.80 -5.45
C GLY A 16 -2.96 -1.62 -4.14
N VAL A 17 -2.47 -1.01 -3.06
CA VAL A 17 -2.32 -1.65 -1.75
C VAL A 17 -3.63 -1.59 -0.95
N LEU A 18 -4.05 -2.73 -0.39
CA LEU A 18 -5.15 -2.81 0.59
C LEU A 18 -4.62 -2.88 2.02
N THR A 19 -4.82 -1.80 2.78
CA THR A 19 -4.46 -1.73 4.20
C THR A 19 -5.48 -2.43 5.10
N GLY A 20 -6.75 -2.40 4.73
CA GLY A 20 -7.87 -2.87 5.56
C GLY A 20 -8.18 -2.01 6.79
N PHE A 21 -7.30 -1.09 7.16
CA PHE A 21 -7.50 -0.12 8.23
C PHE A 21 -6.50 1.05 8.08
N ASN A 22 -6.92 2.12 7.39
CA ASN A 22 -6.02 3.19 6.98
C ASN A 22 -5.36 3.91 8.17
N GLU A 23 -6.08 4.17 9.26
CA GLU A 23 -5.57 4.90 10.44
C GLU A 23 -4.32 4.28 11.07
N ALA A 24 -4.11 2.97 10.91
CA ALA A 24 -2.93 2.30 11.46
C ALA A 24 -1.77 2.16 10.47
N PHE A 25 -2.01 2.19 9.16
CA PHE A 25 -0.96 1.93 8.17
C PHE A 25 -0.57 3.17 7.38
N ILE A 26 -1.45 4.17 7.28
CA ILE A 26 -1.16 5.43 6.62
C ILE A 26 -0.80 6.44 7.71
N ILE A 27 0.43 6.91 7.66
CA ILE A 27 1.01 7.84 8.63
C ILE A 27 1.42 9.14 7.93
N ASP A 28 1.51 10.20 8.71
CA ASP A 28 2.04 11.49 8.27
C ASP A 28 3.57 11.52 8.36
N GLU A 29 4.15 12.60 7.84
CA GLU A 29 5.59 12.86 7.88
C GLU A 29 6.15 12.90 9.30
N ASN A 30 5.41 13.50 10.24
CA ASN A 30 5.82 13.58 11.64
C ASN A 30 5.96 12.19 12.26
N LYS A 31 4.95 11.32 12.09
CA LYS A 31 4.99 9.97 12.63
C LYS A 31 6.02 9.10 11.93
N LYS A 32 6.22 9.29 10.61
CA LYS A 32 7.33 8.66 9.88
C LYS A 32 8.66 9.01 10.54
N ASN A 33 8.92 10.29 10.76
CA ASN A 33 10.20 10.76 11.33
C ASN A 33 10.38 10.24 12.76
N GLU A 34 9.33 10.22 13.58
CA GLU A 34 9.36 9.62 14.93
C GLU A 34 9.76 8.13 14.87
N LEU A 35 9.18 7.36 13.95
CA LEU A 35 9.48 5.94 13.81
C LEU A 35 10.90 5.70 13.27
N ILE A 36 11.36 6.50 12.31
CA ILE A 36 12.72 6.39 11.75
C ILE A 36 13.77 6.82 12.79
N ASN A 37 13.49 7.85 13.59
CA ASN A 37 14.40 8.27 14.66
C ASN A 37 14.51 7.22 15.78
N ALA A 38 13.44 6.47 16.04
CA ALA A 38 13.47 5.38 17.01
C ALA A 38 14.28 4.17 16.50
N ASP A 39 14.19 3.85 15.21
CA ASP A 39 15.02 2.84 14.55
C ASP A 39 15.16 3.19 13.06
N PRO A 40 16.39 3.54 12.59
CA PRO A 40 16.65 3.90 11.19
C PRO A 40 16.21 2.84 10.19
N LYS A 41 16.19 1.55 10.60
CA LYS A 41 15.77 0.44 9.75
C LYS A 41 14.31 0.58 9.31
N ASN A 42 13.46 1.25 10.10
CA ASN A 42 12.05 1.46 9.77
C ASN A 42 11.86 2.19 8.42
N ALA A 43 12.84 2.97 7.97
CA ALA A 43 12.80 3.65 6.68
C ALA A 43 12.65 2.67 5.49
N GLU A 44 13.10 1.42 5.63
CA GLU A 44 13.00 0.40 4.58
C GLU A 44 11.55 0.00 4.28
N ILE A 45 10.69 0.02 5.29
CA ILE A 45 9.29 -0.42 5.20
C ILE A 45 8.30 0.74 5.19
N ILE A 46 8.74 1.97 5.45
CA ILE A 46 7.91 3.16 5.32
C ILE A 46 8.07 3.72 3.92
N LYS A 47 7.02 3.63 3.10
CA LYS A 47 7.05 4.00 1.69
C LYS A 47 6.06 5.12 1.39
N PRO A 48 6.39 6.09 0.52
CA PRO A 48 5.43 7.13 0.15
C PRO A 48 4.19 6.52 -0.53
N ILE A 49 3.00 7.02 -0.19
CA ILE A 49 1.73 6.51 -0.74
C ILE A 49 0.90 7.64 -1.35
N LEU A 50 0.35 7.36 -2.53
CA LEU A 50 -0.66 8.17 -3.21
C LEU A 50 -2.04 7.54 -3.02
N ARG A 51 -3.05 8.39 -2.81
CA ARG A 51 -4.46 7.96 -2.85
C ARG A 51 -5.04 8.29 -4.22
N GLY A 52 -6.00 7.50 -4.69
CA GLY A 52 -6.65 7.76 -5.99
C GLY A 52 -7.15 9.20 -6.16
N ARG A 53 -7.70 9.82 -5.10
CA ARG A 53 -8.17 11.21 -5.12
C ARG A 53 -7.07 12.26 -5.35
N ASP A 54 -5.82 11.90 -5.09
CA ASP A 54 -4.65 12.76 -5.22
C ASP A 54 -4.05 12.70 -6.64
N ILE A 55 -4.53 11.76 -7.49
CA ILE A 55 -4.15 11.63 -8.90
C ILE A 55 -4.98 12.62 -9.71
N LYS A 56 -4.31 13.38 -10.59
CA LYS A 56 -4.92 14.29 -11.55
C LYS A 56 -4.42 13.99 -12.94
N LYS A 57 -5.08 14.56 -13.93
CA LYS A 57 -4.63 14.49 -15.32
C LYS A 57 -3.21 15.06 -15.44
N TYR A 58 -2.24 14.19 -15.72
CA TYR A 58 -0.82 14.50 -15.91
C TYR A 58 0.01 14.88 -14.67
N TYR A 59 -0.57 14.96 -13.48
CA TYR A 59 0.20 15.21 -12.25
C TYR A 59 -0.43 14.54 -11.03
N CYS A 60 0.33 14.41 -9.94
CA CYS A 60 -0.17 13.94 -8.65
C CYS A 60 0.11 14.95 -7.55
N LYS A 61 -0.82 15.11 -6.61
CA LYS A 61 -0.62 15.92 -5.42
C LYS A 61 -0.12 15.04 -4.28
N PHE A 62 1.18 15.07 -4.01
CA PHE A 62 1.74 14.31 -2.89
C PHE A 62 1.44 15.04 -1.57
N GLU A 63 0.70 14.40 -0.68
CA GLU A 63 0.24 14.97 0.60
C GLU A 63 1.15 14.56 1.78
N ASN A 64 2.42 14.23 1.52
CA ASN A 64 3.39 13.73 2.50
C ASN A 64 2.84 12.58 3.37
N LEU A 65 2.09 11.69 2.73
CA LEU A 65 1.55 10.49 3.35
C LEU A 65 2.45 9.30 3.08
N TYR A 66 2.60 8.47 4.09
CA TYR A 66 3.46 7.30 4.04
C TYR A 66 2.68 6.06 4.49
N LEU A 67 3.00 4.94 3.86
CA LEU A 67 2.49 3.63 4.16
C LEU A 67 3.52 2.86 4.97
N ILE A 68 3.09 2.30 6.10
CA ILE A 68 3.79 1.22 6.78
C ILE A 68 3.56 -0.06 5.98
N TYR A 69 4.52 -0.42 5.15
CA TYR A 69 4.46 -1.59 4.28
C TYR A 69 4.82 -2.86 5.06
N SER A 70 3.86 -3.37 5.84
CA SER A 70 4.06 -4.59 6.62
C SER A 70 3.45 -5.81 5.90
N HIS A 71 4.28 -6.60 5.22
CA HIS A 71 3.87 -7.76 4.41
C HIS A 71 4.36 -9.11 4.98
N SER A 72 4.10 -10.19 4.25
CA SER A 72 4.38 -11.58 4.63
C SER A 72 5.87 -11.89 4.82
N ASP A 73 6.76 -11.28 4.03
CA ASP A 73 8.21 -11.57 4.10
C ASP A 73 8.93 -10.83 5.24
N ILE A 74 8.31 -9.80 5.82
CA ILE A 74 8.87 -9.11 6.98
C ILE A 74 8.82 -10.04 8.19
N LYS A 75 9.96 -10.28 8.86
CA LYS A 75 9.96 -11.12 10.06
C LYS A 75 9.43 -10.33 11.25
N LYS A 76 8.76 -11.04 12.15
CA LYS A 76 8.06 -10.48 13.32
C LYS A 76 8.92 -9.59 14.23
N ASN A 77 10.23 -9.84 14.26
CA ASN A 77 11.17 -9.18 15.17
C ASN A 77 12.05 -8.14 14.46
N ASP A 78 11.89 -7.94 13.15
CA ASP A 78 12.77 -7.06 12.38
C ASP A 78 12.50 -5.58 12.63
N TYR A 79 11.29 -5.24 13.09
CA TYR A 79 10.80 -3.85 13.27
C TYR A 79 9.94 -3.73 14.55
N PRO A 80 10.56 -3.72 15.75
CA PRO A 80 9.84 -3.72 17.03
C PRO A 80 9.03 -2.43 17.25
N GLU A 81 9.55 -1.26 16.88
CA GLU A 81 8.88 0.04 17.10
C GLU A 81 7.62 0.19 16.23
N ILE A 82 7.68 -0.25 14.97
CA ILE A 82 6.51 -0.27 14.07
C ILE A 82 5.41 -1.16 14.65
N LYS A 83 5.79 -2.31 15.20
CA LYS A 83 4.84 -3.23 15.82
C LYS A 83 4.26 -2.67 17.12
N LYS A 84 5.07 -1.97 17.92
CA LYS A 84 4.62 -1.24 19.11
C LYS A 84 3.60 -0.16 18.72
N TYR A 85 3.86 0.60 17.66
CA TYR A 85 2.89 1.55 17.11
C TYR A 85 1.59 0.86 16.66
N LEU A 86 1.68 -0.20 15.84
CA LEU A 86 0.51 -0.94 15.35
C LEU A 86 -0.27 -1.61 16.49
N SER A 87 0.38 -1.97 17.60
CA SER A 87 -0.26 -2.63 18.74
C SER A 87 -1.38 -1.79 19.37
N LYS A 88 -1.28 -0.46 19.28
CA LYS A 88 -2.33 0.50 19.69
C LYS A 88 -3.65 0.23 18.96
N TYR A 89 -3.58 -0.29 17.74
CA TYR A 89 -4.74 -0.60 16.91
C TYR A 89 -5.10 -2.08 16.90
N LYS A 90 -4.37 -2.95 17.63
CA LYS A 90 -4.48 -4.42 17.55
C LYS A 90 -5.92 -4.95 17.57
N GLN A 91 -6.77 -4.43 18.47
CA GLN A 91 -8.17 -4.86 18.54
C GLN A 91 -8.96 -4.53 17.25
N LYS A 92 -8.80 -3.32 16.71
CA LYS A 92 -9.43 -2.93 15.43
C LYS A 92 -8.85 -3.75 14.28
N LEU A 93 -7.54 -3.99 14.30
CA LEU A 93 -6.83 -4.75 13.28
C LEU A 93 -7.25 -6.22 13.22
N LEU A 94 -7.55 -6.84 14.36
CA LEU A 94 -8.08 -8.21 14.45
C LEU A 94 -9.53 -8.31 13.97
N LYS A 95 -10.32 -7.24 14.08
CA LYS A 95 -11.72 -7.16 13.65
C LYS A 95 -11.90 -6.77 12.17
N ARG A 96 -10.81 -6.67 11.40
CA ARG A 96 -10.85 -6.32 9.97
C ARG A 96 -11.62 -7.40 9.19
N ARG A 97 -12.73 -7.02 8.56
CA ARG A 97 -13.62 -7.95 7.85
C ARG A 97 -13.11 -8.41 6.50
N GLY A 98 -12.33 -7.59 5.79
CA GLY A 98 -12.05 -7.79 4.37
C GLY A 98 -11.09 -8.93 4.00
N GLY A 99 -10.51 -9.63 4.98
CA GLY A 99 -9.63 -10.78 4.74
C GLY A 99 -10.03 -12.02 5.52
N MET A 100 -11.12 -12.01 6.27
CA MET A 100 -11.48 -13.11 7.15
C MET A 100 -11.95 -14.31 6.32
N ASN A 101 -11.27 -15.45 6.46
CA ASN A 101 -11.71 -16.67 5.82
C ASN A 101 -13.04 -17.09 6.45
N LYS A 102 -14.12 -17.06 5.66
CA LYS A 102 -15.48 -17.34 6.12
C LYS A 102 -15.64 -18.76 6.68
N LYS A 103 -14.80 -19.71 6.27
CA LYS A 103 -14.82 -21.11 6.74
C LYS A 103 -14.06 -21.29 8.05
N THR A 104 -12.88 -20.68 8.17
CA THR A 104 -12.00 -20.89 9.35
C THR A 104 -12.09 -19.77 10.39
N PHE A 105 -12.82 -18.68 10.09
CA PHE A 105 -12.89 -17.47 10.91
C PHE A 105 -11.51 -16.90 11.28
N LYS A 106 -10.47 -17.17 10.46
CA LYS A 106 -9.10 -16.70 10.66
C LYS A 106 -8.70 -15.73 9.55
N LEU A 107 -7.86 -14.76 9.91
CA LEU A 107 -7.18 -13.90 8.94
C LEU A 107 -6.03 -14.70 8.29
N PRO A 108 -5.83 -14.64 6.97
CA PRO A 108 -4.73 -15.30 6.27
C PRO A 108 -3.38 -14.59 6.51
N TYR A 109 -3.41 -13.43 7.16
CA TYR A 109 -2.26 -12.61 7.50
C TYR A 109 -2.25 -12.29 9.01
N LYS A 110 -1.08 -11.93 9.54
CA LYS A 110 -0.93 -11.53 10.94
C LYS A 110 -1.57 -10.17 11.16
N TRP A 111 -2.07 -9.89 12.36
CA TRP A 111 -2.77 -8.64 12.67
C TRP A 111 -1.94 -7.36 12.41
N TRP A 112 -0.61 -7.47 12.40
CA TRP A 112 0.31 -6.37 12.12
C TRP A 112 0.66 -6.23 10.64
N GLN A 113 0.18 -7.14 9.78
CA GLN A 113 0.38 -7.11 8.34
C GLN A 113 -0.78 -6.39 7.64
N LEU A 114 -0.52 -5.95 6.41
CA LEU A 114 -1.50 -5.46 5.46
C LEU A 114 -2.49 -6.58 5.09
N GLN A 115 -3.70 -6.19 4.67
CA GLN A 115 -4.79 -7.13 4.40
C GLN A 115 -4.52 -8.01 3.17
N VAL A 116 -3.68 -7.54 2.26
CA VAL A 116 -3.50 -8.16 0.97
C VAL A 116 -2.04 -8.45 0.68
N ASP A 117 -1.80 -9.75 0.52
CA ASP A 117 -0.75 -10.41 -0.26
C ASP A 117 -1.45 -11.09 -1.47
N TYR A 118 -2.20 -10.34 -2.30
CA TYR A 118 -2.75 -10.89 -3.57
C TYR A 118 -1.65 -11.07 -4.62
N TYR A 119 -0.42 -10.82 -4.20
CA TYR A 119 0.68 -10.36 -4.95
C TYR A 119 1.85 -10.88 -4.15
N SER A 120 2.35 -12.05 -4.56
CA SER A 120 3.57 -12.61 -3.99
C SER A 120 4.62 -11.50 -3.84
N SER A 121 5.49 -11.64 -2.84
CA SER A 121 6.64 -10.77 -2.53
C SER A 121 7.29 -10.02 -3.71
N GLY A 122 7.28 -10.61 -4.92
CA GLY A 122 7.75 -10.00 -6.16
C GLY A 122 6.91 -8.87 -6.78
N THR A 123 5.63 -8.69 -6.44
CA THR A 123 4.82 -7.62 -7.07
C THR A 123 5.14 -6.25 -6.51
N PHE A 124 5.59 -6.17 -5.26
CA PHE A 124 6.05 -4.90 -4.71
C PHE A 124 7.24 -4.34 -5.48
N LYS A 125 8.15 -5.22 -5.93
CA LYS A 125 9.23 -4.84 -6.85
C LYS A 125 8.72 -4.24 -8.16
N ASN A 126 7.49 -4.56 -8.58
CA ASN A 126 6.87 -3.94 -9.74
C ASN A 126 6.30 -2.55 -9.43
N PHE A 127 5.88 -2.26 -8.19
CA PHE A 127 5.53 -0.90 -7.78
C PHE A 127 6.77 0.01 -7.66
N GLU A 128 7.96 -0.55 -7.48
CA GLU A 128 9.21 0.22 -7.51
C GLU A 128 9.74 0.51 -8.93
N LYS A 129 9.09 -0.03 -9.97
CA LYS A 129 9.38 0.29 -11.36
C LYS A 129 8.53 1.45 -11.83
N GLU A 130 8.97 2.06 -12.93
CA GLU A 130 8.18 3.04 -13.66
C GLU A 130 6.84 2.44 -14.09
N LYS A 131 5.77 3.18 -13.87
CA LYS A 131 4.41 2.68 -14.07
C LYS A 131 3.42 3.81 -14.33
N ILE A 132 2.29 3.44 -14.93
CA ILE A 132 1.14 4.33 -15.04
C ILE A 132 0.21 4.03 -13.87
N ILE A 133 -0.10 5.06 -13.10
CA ILE A 133 -1.05 5.03 -11.99
C ILE A 133 -2.34 5.68 -12.48
N TYR A 134 -3.50 5.07 -12.21
CA TYR A 134 -4.77 5.61 -12.68
C TYR A 134 -5.89 5.40 -11.65
N SER A 135 -6.77 6.39 -11.54
CA SER A 135 -7.90 6.35 -10.62
C SER A 135 -8.94 5.32 -11.06
N ASN A 136 -9.19 4.31 -10.23
CA ASN A 136 -10.22 3.31 -10.51
C ASN A 136 -11.66 3.85 -10.35
N MET A 137 -11.86 4.86 -9.49
CA MET A 137 -13.15 5.50 -9.24
C MET A 137 -13.04 7.01 -9.45
N ALA A 138 -13.03 7.44 -10.71
CA ALA A 138 -13.05 8.84 -11.10
C ALA A 138 -14.12 9.08 -12.17
N GLN A 139 -14.66 10.30 -12.24
CA GLN A 139 -15.63 10.68 -13.28
C GLN A 139 -14.98 10.69 -14.67
N GLU A 140 -13.68 10.99 -14.73
CA GLU A 140 -12.88 10.95 -15.94
C GLU A 140 -11.68 10.02 -15.75
N PHE A 141 -11.12 9.54 -16.86
CA PHE A 141 -9.88 8.76 -16.81
C PHE A 141 -8.70 9.69 -16.48
N GLU A 142 -8.31 9.67 -15.21
CA GLU A 142 -7.13 10.38 -14.71
C GLU A 142 -5.98 9.38 -14.54
N ALA A 143 -4.87 9.66 -15.22
CA ALA A 143 -3.66 8.86 -15.13
C ALA A 143 -2.41 9.74 -15.00
N TYR A 144 -1.43 9.20 -14.29
CA TYR A 144 -0.12 9.81 -14.03
C TYR A 144 0.98 8.79 -14.31
N TYR A 145 2.04 9.24 -15.00
CA TYR A 145 3.25 8.44 -15.17
C TYR A 145 4.15 8.62 -13.95
N ASP A 146 4.28 7.56 -13.16
CA ASP A 146 5.10 7.57 -11.96
C ASP A 146 6.52 7.09 -12.25
N ASN A 147 7.46 8.04 -12.12
CA ASN A 147 8.90 7.81 -12.09
C ASN A 147 9.49 7.92 -10.67
N ASN A 148 8.65 8.17 -9.66
CA ASN A 148 9.04 8.42 -8.27
C ASN A 148 8.82 7.20 -7.35
N LYS A 149 8.44 6.04 -7.91
CA LYS A 149 8.26 4.76 -7.19
C LYS A 149 7.19 4.83 -6.09
N LEU A 150 6.16 5.64 -6.30
CA LEU A 150 5.08 5.86 -5.35
C LEU A 150 4.19 4.62 -5.23
N GLN A 151 3.76 4.30 -4.02
CA GLN A 151 2.79 3.23 -3.80
C GLN A 151 1.38 3.79 -4.01
N GLU A 152 0.51 3.04 -4.69
CA GLU A 152 -0.87 3.47 -4.91
C GLU A 152 -1.81 2.77 -3.92
N LYS A 153 -2.74 3.52 -3.34
CA LYS A 153 -3.86 2.99 -2.57
C LYS A 153 -5.08 2.77 -3.47
N ILE A 154 -5.74 1.63 -3.28
CA ILE A 154 -7.08 1.33 -3.83
C ILE A 154 -8.18 2.21 -3.23
#